data_AF-R5LID2-F1
#
_entry.id   AF-R5LID2-F1
#
_cell.length_a   1.000
_cell.length_b   1.000
_cell.length_c   1.000
_cell.angle_alpha   90.00
_cell.angle_beta   90.00
_cell.angle_gamma   90.00
#
_symmetry.space_group_name_H-M   'P 1'
#
loop_
_entity.id
_entity.type
_entity.pdbx_description
1 polymer ?
#
loop_
_entity_poly.entity_id
_entity_poly.type
_entity_poly.pdbx_seq_one_letter_code
_entity_poly.pdbx_strand_id
1 'polypeptide(L)'
;MEVSRSGYYKWLKNKDTLNNYELNRNEMCELVKEYHKKHPSWGYRHINRQIRVDIGWYVSDSFVHKYCKFLGIKSVVRNYKYRKPGE
;
A
#
# COMPACT_ATOMS: atom_id res chain seq x y z
N MET A 1 -30.14 8.82 13.42
CA MET A 1 -29.46 7.74 12.66
C MET A 1 -30.25 6.47 12.95
N GLU A 2 -31.21 6.12 12.09
CA GLU A 2 -32.12 5.00 12.35
C GLU A 2 -31.54 3.70 11.79
N VAL A 3 -30.58 3.12 12.51
CA VAL A 3 -30.14 1.76 12.23
C VAL A 3 -31.15 0.81 12.85
N SER A 4 -31.65 -0.16 12.08
CA SER A 4 -32.57 -1.17 12.62
C SER A 4 -31.89 -1.94 13.78
N ARG A 5 -32.68 -2.33 14.78
CA ARG A 5 -32.16 -3.06 15.95
C ARG A 5 -31.41 -4.33 15.54
N SER A 6 -31.89 -5.03 14.51
CA SER A 6 -31.24 -6.20 13.92
C SER A 6 -29.90 -5.86 13.25
N GLY A 7 -29.83 -4.74 12.52
CA GLY A 7 -28.59 -4.24 11.93
C GLY A 7 -27.54 -3.89 12.98
N TYR A 8 -27.96 -3.24 14.06
CA TYR A 8 -27.09 -2.89 15.19
C TYR A 8 -26.44 -4.12 15.84
N TYR A 9 -27.23 -5.15 16.19
CA TYR A 9 -26.68 -6.35 16.82
C TYR A 9 -25.84 -7.21 15.86
N LYS A 10 -26.17 -7.21 14.56
CA LYS A 10 -25.32 -7.86 13.54
C LYS A 10 -23.96 -7.18 13.43
N TRP A 11 -23.93 -5.85 13.40
CA TRP A 11 -22.68 -5.09 13.44
C TRP A 11 -21.91 -5.33 14.75
N LEU A 12 -22.60 -5.27 15.89
CA LEU A 12 -21.98 -5.48 17.21
C LEU A 12 -21.29 -6.84 17.32
N LYS A 13 -21.87 -7.89 16.72
CA LYS A 13 -21.27 -9.24 16.67
C LYS A 13 -20.02 -9.31 15.80
N ASN A 14 -19.95 -8.52 14.73
CA ASN A 14 -18.89 -8.59 13.73
C ASN A 14 -17.84 -7.48 13.88
N LYS A 15 -18.01 -6.54 14.83
CA LYS A 15 -17.13 -5.38 14.98
C LYS A 15 -15.68 -5.75 15.29
N ASP A 16 -15.48 -6.89 15.97
CA ASP A 16 -14.17 -7.38 16.41
C ASP A 16 -13.59 -8.41 15.41
N THR A 17 -14.36 -8.82 14.40
CA THR A 17 -13.93 -9.73 13.34
C THR A 17 -13.55 -8.94 12.10
N LEU A 18 -12.26 -8.90 11.79
CA LEU A 18 -11.75 -8.28 10.57
C LEU A 18 -12.30 -8.99 9.33
N ASN A 19 -12.83 -8.22 8.39
CA ASN A 19 -13.22 -8.74 7.09
C ASN A 19 -11.96 -9.09 6.28
N ASN A 20 -12.04 -10.07 5.38
CA ASN A 20 -10.94 -10.42 4.47
C ASN A 20 -10.44 -9.20 3.67
N TYR A 21 -11.34 -8.29 3.31
CA TYR A 21 -10.95 -7.04 2.65
C TYR A 21 -10.10 -6.12 3.54
N GLU A 22 -10.37 -6.08 4.84
CA GLU A 22 -9.61 -5.29 5.80
C GLU A 22 -8.25 -5.94 6.09
N LEU A 23 -8.21 -7.27 6.20
CA LEU A 23 -6.96 -8.04 6.31
C LEU A 23 -6.06 -7.77 5.10
N ASN A 24 -6.57 -7.97 3.88
CA ASN A 24 -5.83 -7.69 2.65
C ASN A 24 -5.33 -6.24 2.58
N ARG A 25 -6.13 -5.29 3.10
CA ARG A 25 -5.77 -3.87 3.14
C ARG A 25 -4.59 -3.63 4.09
N ASN A 26 -4.61 -4.26 5.27
CA ASN A 26 -3.56 -4.16 6.27
C ASN A 26 -2.26 -4.81 5.77
N GLU A 27 -2.35 -6.01 5.22
CA GLU A 27 -1.22 -6.73 4.62
C GLU A 27 -0.56 -5.91 3.49
N MET A 28 -1.36 -5.33 2.59
CA MET A 28 -0.83 -4.46 1.52
C MET A 28 -0.14 -3.21 2.07
N CYS A 29 -0.68 -2.59 3.12
CA CYS A 29 -0.04 -1.46 3.78
C CYS A 29 1.32 -1.84 4.35
N GLU A 30 1.43 -3.01 4.99
CA GLU A 30 2.68 -3.51 5.57
C GLU A 30 3.70 -3.83 4.48
N LEU A 31 3.32 -4.58 3.44
CA LEU A 31 4.19 -4.90 2.30
C LEU A 31 4.76 -3.64 1.64
N VAL A 32 3.91 -2.65 1.35
CA VAL A 32 4.36 -1.40 0.71
C VAL A 32 5.34 -0.64 1.61
N LYS A 33 5.14 -0.63 2.94
CA LYS A 33 6.08 -0.02 3.89
C LYS A 33 7.42 -0.76 3.89
N GLU A 34 7.41 -2.09 3.90
CA GLU A 34 8.63 -2.89 3.90
C GLU A 34 9.46 -2.68 2.63
N TYR A 35 8.83 -2.77 1.45
CA TYR A 35 9.50 -2.53 0.18
C TYR A 35 10.04 -1.11 0.09
N HIS A 36 9.27 -0.12 0.53
CA HIS A 36 9.75 1.27 0.53
C HIS A 36 10.92 1.49 1.50
N LYS A 37 10.89 0.86 2.67
CA LYS A 37 12.00 0.92 3.64
C LYS A 37 13.28 0.29 3.08
N LYS A 38 13.17 -0.84 2.37
CA LYS A 38 14.30 -1.51 1.70
C LYS A 38 14.81 -0.70 0.51
N HIS A 39 13.89 -0.13 -0.28
CA HIS A 39 14.19 0.55 -1.53
C HIS A 39 13.41 1.87 -1.64
N PRO A 40 13.88 2.95 -1.00
CA PRO A 40 13.15 4.21 -0.96
C PRO A 40 13.05 4.89 -2.33
N SER A 41 13.93 4.55 -3.28
CA SER A 41 13.89 5.05 -4.65
C SER A 41 12.78 4.45 -5.50
N TRP A 42 12.21 3.31 -5.10
CA TRP A 42 11.20 2.63 -5.90
C TRP A 42 9.86 3.35 -5.84
N GLY A 43 9.28 3.59 -7.03
CA GLY A 43 7.91 4.04 -7.17
C GLY A 43 6.91 2.87 -7.09
N TYR A 44 5.62 3.22 -6.98
CA TYR A 44 4.53 2.25 -6.80
C TYR A 44 4.45 1.17 -7.90
N ARG A 45 4.80 1.50 -9.16
CA ARG A 45 4.85 0.52 -10.27
C ARG A 45 5.94 -0.52 -10.06
N HIS A 46 7.10 -0.09 -9.58
CA HIS A 46 8.22 -1.00 -9.30
C HIS A 46 7.90 -1.89 -8.10
N ILE A 47 7.31 -1.31 -7.04
CA ILE A 47 6.84 -2.06 -5.87
C ILE A 47 5.79 -3.11 -6.31
N ASN A 48 4.82 -2.74 -7.14
CA ASN A 48 3.81 -3.69 -7.63
C ASN A 48 4.44 -4.85 -8.42
N ARG A 49 5.38 -4.54 -9.32
CA ARG A 49 6.13 -5.57 -10.05
C ARG A 49 6.85 -6.51 -9.09
N GLN A 50 7.49 -5.98 -8.06
CA GLN A 50 8.22 -6.79 -7.09
C GLN A 50 7.28 -7.67 -6.26
N ILE A 51 6.15 -7.14 -5.81
CA ILE A 51 5.10 -7.92 -5.12
C ILE A 51 4.62 -9.10 -5.98
N ARG A 52 4.44 -8.87 -7.28
CA ARG A 52 4.05 -9.95 -8.22
C ARG A 52 5.13 -11.02 -8.34
N VAL A 53 6.40 -10.65 -8.34
CA VAL A 53 7.52 -11.59 -8.48
C VAL A 53 7.74 -12.38 -7.18
N ASP A 54 7.73 -11.70 -6.04
CA ASP A 54 8.09 -12.31 -4.76
C ASP A 54 6.93 -13.11 -4.15
N ILE A 55 5.71 -12.60 -4.26
CA ILE A 55 4.52 -13.14 -3.57
C ILE A 55 3.56 -13.80 -4.56
N GLY A 56 3.65 -13.47 -5.86
CA GLY A 56 2.69 -13.96 -6.87
C GLY A 56 1.35 -13.22 -6.85
N TRP A 57 1.23 -12.10 -6.12
CA TRP A 57 -0.04 -11.39 -6.00
C TRP A 57 -0.26 -10.40 -7.14
N TYR A 58 -1.26 -10.66 -7.98
CA TYR A 58 -1.62 -9.82 -9.12
C TYR A 58 -2.61 -8.71 -8.74
N VAL A 59 -2.09 -7.51 -8.49
CA VAL A 59 -2.91 -6.31 -8.23
C VAL A 59 -2.66 -5.21 -9.26
N SER A 60 -3.63 -4.32 -9.43
CA SER A 60 -3.50 -3.18 -10.36
C SER A 60 -2.54 -2.11 -9.83
N ASP A 61 -1.90 -1.39 -10.74
CA ASP A 61 -1.00 -0.29 -10.37
C ASP A 61 -1.74 0.83 -9.61
N SER A 62 -2.99 1.10 -9.99
CA SER A 62 -3.84 2.09 -9.31
C SER A 62 -4.14 1.67 -7.86
N PHE A 63 -4.32 0.38 -7.61
CA PHE A 63 -4.51 -0.15 -6.26
C PHE A 63 -3.31 0.18 -5.38
N VAL A 64 -2.09 -0.22 -5.78
CA VAL A 64 -0.86 0.07 -5.03
C VAL A 64 -0.63 1.57 -4.88
N HIS A 65 -0.91 2.37 -5.91
CA HIS A 65 -0.80 3.82 -5.84
C HIS A 65 -1.70 4.43 -4.74
N LYS A 66 -2.95 3.96 -4.60
CA LYS A 66 -3.85 4.42 -3.52
C LYS A 66 -3.25 4.15 -2.13
N TYR A 67 -2.61 3.00 -1.93
CA TYR A 67 -1.92 2.69 -0.67
C TYR A 67 -0.70 3.57 -0.43
N CYS A 68 0.16 3.75 -1.45
CA CYS A 68 1.30 4.66 -1.33
C CYS A 68 0.83 6.08 -0.97
N LYS A 69 -0.24 6.57 -1.61
CA LYS A 69 -0.83 7.88 -1.33
C LYS A 69 -1.38 7.95 0.10
N PHE A 70 -2.10 6.92 0.54
CA PHE A 70 -2.64 6.84 1.91
C PHE A 70 -1.53 6.85 2.97
N LEU A 71 -0.41 6.17 2.70
CA LEU A 71 0.74 6.11 3.59
C LEU A 71 1.70 7.31 3.47
N GLY A 72 1.45 8.23 2.53
CA GLY A 72 2.36 9.36 2.26
C GLY A 72 3.69 8.96 1.63
N ILE A 73 3.81 7.74 1.11
CA ILE A 73 5.03 7.19 0.53
C ILE A 73 5.26 7.77 -0.87
N LYS A 74 6.46 8.31 -1.09
CA LYS A 74 6.92 8.84 -2.37
C LYS A 74 8.32 8.31 -2.68
N SER A 75 8.60 8.08 -3.96
CA SER A 75 9.93 7.68 -4.40
C SER A 75 10.95 8.76 -4.09
N VAL A 76 12.02 8.40 -3.37
CA VAL A 76 13.14 9.28 -3.05
C VAL A 76 14.17 9.17 -4.16
N VAL A 77 14.18 10.16 -5.05
CA VAL A 77 15.19 10.26 -6.11
C VAL A 77 16.31 11.19 -5.64
N ARG A 78 17.56 10.77 -5.82
CA ARG A 78 18.70 11.66 -5.60
C ARG A 78 18.70 12.72 -6.70
N ASN A 79 18.62 13.99 -6.33
CA ASN A 79 18.84 15.09 -7.25
C ASN A 79 20.33 15.10 -7.62
N TYR A 80 20.69 14.48 -8.75
CA TYR A 80 22.03 14.58 -9.29
C TYR A 80 22.20 15.98 -9.88
N LYS A 81 23.12 16.76 -9.32
CA LYS A 81 23.57 18.00 -9.94
C LYS A 81 24.56 17.64 -11.05
N TYR A 82 24.20 17.97 -12.30
CA TYR A 82 25.06 17.76 -13.45
C TYR A 82 26.45 18.35 -13.21
N ARG A 83 27.48 17.54 -13.43
CA ARG A 83 28.88 17.98 -13.47
C ARG A 83 29.35 17.92 -14.92
N LYS A 84 30.03 18.98 -15.37
CA LYS A 84 30.62 18.99 -16.71
C LYS A 84 31.75 17.94 -16.74
N PRO A 85 31.85 17.13 -17.81
CA PRO A 85 33.00 16.25 -17.98
C PRO A 85 34.26 17.10 -18.12
N GLY A 86 35.23 16.92 -17.22
CA GLY A 86 36.54 17.59 -17.29
C GLY A 86 36.79 18.73 -16.27
N GLU A 87 35.88 18.97 -15.32
CA GLU A 87 36.19 19.67 -14.05
C GLU A 87 36.56 18.69 -12.94
#